data_AF-A0A7C3UZP4-F1
#
_entry.id   AF-A0A7C3UZP4-F1
#
_cell.length_a   1.000
_cell.length_b   1.000
_cell.length_c   1.000
_cell.angle_alpha   90.00
_cell.angle_beta   90.00
_cell.angle_gamma   90.00
#
_symmetry.space_group_name_H-M   'P 1'
#
loop_
_entity.id
_entity.type
_entity.pdbx_description
1 polymer ?
#
loop_
_entity_poly.entity_id
_entity_poly.type
_entity_poly.pdbx_seq_one_letter_code
_entity_poly.pdbx_strand_id
1 'polypeptide(L)'
;MKGLSQQKRRMVKNLAGYIEEILPVEEKIRGIIKEEKVEKGGGFFYFSFGYEVSSIARHYKGKARENEIEIRKKKWLIRGLKEEVLKRIEEAIIG
;
A
#
# COMPACT_ATOMS: atom_id res chain seq x y z
N MET A 1 -36.80 9.87 11.75
CA MET A 1 -35.45 9.62 11.19
C MET A 1 -35.59 8.81 9.90
N LYS A 2 -35.39 9.42 8.73
CA LYS A 2 -35.38 8.67 7.44
C LYS A 2 -34.13 7.79 7.41
N GLY A 3 -34.32 6.47 7.43
CA GLY A 3 -33.24 5.50 7.38
C GLY A 3 -32.38 5.69 6.14
N LEU A 4 -31.06 5.59 6.29
CA LEU A 4 -30.12 5.56 5.16
C LEU A 4 -30.60 4.56 4.10
N SER A 5 -30.73 5.02 2.84
CA SER A 5 -31.05 4.16 1.71
C SER A 5 -30.05 2.99 1.64
N GLN A 6 -30.53 1.83 1.20
CA GLN A 6 -29.73 0.60 1.12
C GLN A 6 -28.37 0.80 0.40
N GLN A 7 -28.35 1.68 -0.62
CA GLN A 7 -27.14 2.08 -1.34
C GLN A 7 -26.13 2.81 -0.45
N LYS A 8 -26.57 3.76 0.38
CA LYS A 8 -25.68 4.48 1.31
C LYS A 8 -25.09 3.53 2.37
N ARG A 9 -25.90 2.60 2.89
CA ARG A 9 -25.41 1.59 3.85
C ARG A 9 -24.32 0.69 3.24
N ARG A 10 -24.51 0.28 1.98
CA ARG A 10 -23.50 -0.51 1.24
C ARG A 10 -22.21 0.27 1.01
N MET A 11 -22.31 1.56 0.65
CA MET A 11 -21.15 2.44 0.48
C MET A 11 -20.34 2.58 1.79
N VAL A 12 -21.02 2.84 2.91
CA VAL A 12 -20.35 2.94 4.23
C VAL A 12 -19.68 1.63 4.62
N LYS A 13 -20.33 0.48 4.39
CA LYS A 13 -19.73 -0.84 4.67
C LYS A 13 -18.50 -1.11 3.82
N ASN A 14 -18.54 -0.78 2.53
CA ASN A 14 -17.39 -0.93 1.64
C ASN A 14 -16.22 -0.02 2.04
N LEU A 15 -16.52 1.21 2.46
CA LEU A 15 -15.51 2.13 2.96
C LEU A 15 -14.88 1.62 4.27
N ALA A 16 -15.69 1.11 5.20
CA ALA A 16 -15.19 0.54 6.45
C ALA A 16 -14.24 -0.64 6.19
N GLY A 17 -14.62 -1.57 5.30
CA GLY A 17 -13.75 -2.69 4.91
C GLY A 17 -12.46 -2.23 4.23
N TYR A 18 -12.53 -1.21 3.37
CA TYR A 18 -11.33 -0.62 2.76
C TYR A 18 -10.40 0.01 3.81
N ILE A 19 -10.97 0.71 4.80
CA ILE A 19 -10.21 1.33 5.89
C ILE A 19 -9.53 0.25 6.75
N GLU A 20 -10.26 -0.80 7.13
CA GLU A 20 -9.72 -1.92 7.91
C GLU A 20 -8.56 -2.63 7.18
N GLU A 21 -8.60 -2.71 5.85
CA GLU A 21 -7.52 -3.28 5.05
C GLU A 21 -6.32 -2.34 4.89
N ILE A 22 -6.55 -1.03 4.74
CA ILE A 22 -5.50 -0.08 4.38
C ILE A 22 -4.71 0.44 5.60
N LEU A 23 -5.37 0.62 6.74
CA LEU A 23 -4.73 1.15 7.95
C LEU A 23 -3.54 0.29 8.44
N PRO A 24 -3.64 -1.05 8.50
CA PRO A 24 -2.50 -1.88 8.88
C PRO A 24 -1.33 -1.74 7.90
N VAL A 25 -1.61 -1.54 6.61
CA VAL A 25 -0.57 -1.30 5.59
C VAL A 25 0.11 0.06 5.84
N GLU A 26 -0.67 1.11 6.13
CA GLU A 26 -0.12 2.43 6.45
C GLU A 26 0.75 2.42 7.70
N GLU A 27 0.33 1.74 8.76
CA GLU A 27 1.09 1.65 10.01
C GLU A 27 2.44 0.97 9.79
N LYS A 28 2.47 -0.14 9.04
CA LYS A 28 3.70 -0.83 8.65
C LYS A 28 4.65 0.09 7.87
N ILE A 29 4.14 0.78 6.86
CA ILE A 29 4.96 1.69 6.03
C ILE A 29 5.47 2.87 6.86
N ARG A 30 4.65 3.43 7.74
CA ARG A 30 5.03 4.52 8.64
C ARG A 30 6.18 4.10 9.58
N GLY A 31 6.15 2.88 10.11
CA GLY A 31 7.23 2.31 10.90
C GLY A 31 8.54 2.27 10.12
N ILE A 32 8.52 1.71 8.91
CA ILE A 32 9.69 1.61 8.03
C ILE A 32 10.26 2.99 7.68
N ILE A 33 9.42 3.93 7.23
CA ILE A 33 9.84 5.31 6.90
C ILE A 33 10.55 5.98 8.09
N LYS A 34 10.04 5.76 9.31
CA LYS A 34 10.62 6.32 10.54
C LYS A 34 11.99 5.69 10.86
N GLU A 35 12.09 4.37 10.77
CA GLU A 35 13.34 3.63 11.01
C GLU A 35 14.43 4.02 10.00
N GLU A 36 14.06 4.14 8.74
CA GLU A 36 14.95 4.45 7.60
C GLU A 36 15.29 5.94 7.47
N LYS A 37 14.81 6.76 8.43
CA LYS A 37 14.99 8.22 8.49
C LYS A 37 14.70 8.91 7.15
N VAL A 38 13.66 8.45 6.45
CA VAL A 38 13.25 9.04 5.17
C VAL A 38 12.81 10.49 5.43
N GLU A 39 13.38 11.42 4.67
CA GLU A 39 13.04 12.83 4.78
C GLU A 39 11.57 13.09 4.49
N LYS A 40 10.99 14.08 5.18
CA LYS A 40 9.54 14.38 5.17
C LYS A 40 8.97 14.57 3.76
N GLY A 41 9.76 15.05 2.81
CA GLY A 41 9.34 15.27 1.42
C GLY A 41 9.16 13.99 0.59
N GLY A 42 9.82 12.89 0.94
CA GLY A 42 9.81 11.64 0.16
C GLY A 42 8.86 10.56 0.69
N GLY A 43 8.39 10.69 1.94
CA GLY A 43 7.61 9.66 2.63
C GLY A 43 6.34 9.22 1.89
N PHE A 44 5.62 10.15 1.26
CA PHE A 44 4.35 9.86 0.59
C PHE A 44 4.50 8.93 -0.63
N PHE A 45 5.66 8.93 -1.29
CA PHE A 45 5.92 8.02 -2.41
C PHE A 45 6.07 6.57 -1.94
N TYR A 46 6.61 6.36 -0.74
CA TYR A 46 6.68 5.02 -0.13
C TYR A 46 5.30 4.50 0.26
N PHE A 47 4.40 5.36 0.74
CA PHE A 47 2.99 5.00 0.92
C PHE A 47 2.33 4.60 -0.40
N SER A 48 2.57 5.39 -1.45
CA SER A 48 2.03 5.11 -2.79
C SER A 48 2.50 3.76 -3.32
N PHE A 49 3.79 3.43 -3.16
CA PHE A 49 4.32 2.11 -3.50
C PHE A 49 3.67 0.99 -2.68
N GLY A 50 3.56 1.14 -1.36
CA GLY A 50 2.94 0.11 -0.53
C GLY A 50 1.47 -0.16 -0.87
N TYR A 51 0.70 0.87 -1.24
CA TYR A 51 -0.65 0.66 -1.75
C TYR A 51 -0.68 -0.06 -3.10
N GLU A 52 0.26 0.23 -4.00
CA GLU A 52 0.40 -0.51 -5.25
C GLU A 52 0.70 -1.99 -4.97
N VAL A 53 1.62 -2.30 -4.06
CA VAL A 53 1.96 -3.68 -3.65
C VAL A 53 0.74 -4.38 -3.05
N SER A 54 0.04 -3.76 -2.10
CA SER A 54 -1.18 -4.33 -1.49
C SER A 54 -2.27 -4.59 -2.53
N SER A 55 -2.47 -3.65 -3.47
CA SER A 55 -3.41 -3.83 -4.57
C SER A 55 -3.01 -5.00 -5.48
N ILE A 56 -1.73 -5.09 -5.86
CA ILE A 56 -1.22 -6.19 -6.71
C ILE A 56 -1.37 -7.53 -5.99
N ALA A 57 -1.07 -7.61 -4.70
CA ALA A 57 -1.19 -8.82 -3.91
C ALA A 57 -2.62 -9.36 -3.83
N ARG A 58 -3.63 -8.48 -3.90
CA ARG A 58 -5.06 -8.88 -3.94
C ARG A 58 -5.50 -9.41 -5.30
N HIS A 59 -4.98 -8.85 -6.39
CA HIS A 59 -5.47 -9.14 -7.75
C HIS A 59 -4.65 -10.19 -8.50
N TYR A 60 -3.38 -10.37 -8.15
CA TYR A 60 -2.44 -11.26 -8.84
C TYR A 60 -1.87 -12.32 -7.89
N LYS A 61 -1.47 -13.47 -8.44
CA LYS A 61 -0.86 -14.59 -7.69
C LYS A 61 0.38 -15.14 -8.40
N GLY A 62 1.24 -15.82 -7.64
CA GLY A 62 2.46 -16.48 -8.15
C GLY A 62 3.36 -15.54 -8.95
N LYS A 63 3.92 -16.04 -10.06
CA LYS A 63 4.84 -15.29 -10.93
C LYS A 63 4.26 -13.98 -11.47
N ALA A 64 2.96 -13.92 -11.74
CA ALA A 64 2.34 -12.68 -12.23
C ALA A 64 2.39 -11.57 -11.16
N ARG A 65 2.16 -11.92 -9.89
CA ARG A 65 2.28 -11.00 -8.76
C ARG A 65 3.71 -10.48 -8.61
N GLU A 66 4.68 -11.40 -8.66
CA GLU A 66 6.11 -11.07 -8.54
C GLU A 66 6.56 -10.12 -9.65
N ASN A 67 6.20 -10.41 -10.90
CA ASN A 67 6.54 -9.56 -12.05
C ASN A 67 5.93 -8.15 -11.94
N GLU A 68 4.66 -8.04 -11.54
CA GLU A 68 4.00 -6.74 -11.38
C GLU A 68 4.64 -5.91 -10.26
N ILE A 69 4.98 -6.53 -9.12
CA ILE A 69 5.68 -5.84 -8.02
C ILE A 69 7.05 -5.36 -8.49
N GLU A 70 7.80 -6.18 -9.22
CA GLU A 70 9.12 -5.82 -9.74
C GLU A 70 9.06 -4.64 -10.73
N ILE A 71 8.02 -4.60 -11.57
CA ILE A 71 7.77 -3.45 -12.46
C ILE A 71 7.53 -2.16 -11.64
N ARG A 72 6.73 -2.23 -10.56
CA ARG A 72 6.50 -1.07 -9.68
C ARG A 72 7.76 -0.66 -8.94
N LYS A 73 8.54 -1.61 -8.45
CA LYS A 73 9.82 -1.35 -7.79
C LYS A 73 10.77 -0.59 -8.72
N LYS A 74 10.98 -1.08 -9.95
CA LYS A 74 11.77 -0.37 -10.98
C LYS A 74 11.27 1.05 -11.25
N LYS A 75 9.95 1.21 -11.40
CA LYS A 75 9.30 2.52 -11.58
C LYS A 75 9.65 3.52 -10.46
N TRP A 76 9.74 3.06 -9.21
CA TRP A 76 10.04 3.94 -8.07
C TRP A 76 11.54 4.14 -7.84
N LEU A 77 12.36 3.13 -8.14
CA LEU A 77 13.83 3.27 -8.17
C LEU A 77 14.27 4.37 -9.14
N ILE A 78 13.69 4.41 -10.34
CA ILE A 78 13.97 5.47 -11.34
C ILE A 78 13.58 6.87 -10.80
N ARG A 79 12.60 6.95 -9.90
CA ARG A 79 12.22 8.20 -9.22
C ARG A 79 13.09 8.55 -8.01
N GLY A 80 14.12 7.77 -7.73
CA GLY A 80 15.08 8.02 -6.66
C GLY A 80 14.67 7.48 -5.28
N LEU A 81 13.68 6.58 -5.20
CA LEU A 81 13.39 5.90 -3.94
C LEU A 81 14.50 4.88 -3.62
N LYS A 82 14.79 4.72 -2.33
CA LYS A 82 15.82 3.79 -1.84
C LYS A 82 15.34 2.35 -1.99
N GLU A 83 16.14 1.52 -2.65
CA GLU A 83 15.81 0.12 -2.91
C GLU A 83 15.54 -0.67 -1.63
N GLU A 84 16.36 -0.47 -0.62
CA GLU A 84 16.25 -1.13 0.69
C GLU A 84 14.90 -0.86 1.34
N VAL A 85 14.44 0.39 1.30
CA VAL A 85 13.15 0.81 1.86
C VAL A 85 11.98 0.20 1.06
N LEU A 86 12.08 0.17 -0.27
CA LEU A 86 11.09 -0.49 -1.13
C LEU A 86 10.99 -1.99 -0.81
N LYS A 87 12.13 -2.67 -0.66
CA LYS A 87 12.18 -4.10 -0.33
C LYS A 87 11.54 -4.38 1.04
N ARG A 88 11.84 -3.57 2.05
CA ARG A 88 11.21 -3.73 3.39
C ARG A 88 9.69 -3.52 3.36
N ILE A 89 9.21 -2.58 2.55
CA ILE A 89 7.77 -2.35 2.38
C ILE A 89 7.10 -3.53 1.69
N GLU A 90 7.73 -4.07 0.64
CA GLU A 90 7.25 -5.27 -0.04
C GLU A 90 7.13 -6.45 0.94
N GLU A 91 8.21 -6.77 1.65
CA GLU A 91 8.24 -7.85 2.66
C GLU A 91 7.19 -7.64 3.76
N ALA A 92 6.99 -6.42 4.25
CA ALA A 92 6.00 -6.14 5.29
C ALA A 92 4.55 -6.35 4.82
N ILE A 93 4.28 -6.27 3.51
CA ILE A 93 2.93 -6.36 2.94
C ILE A 93 2.62 -7.77 2.46
N ILE A 94 3.57 -8.46 1.80
CA ILE A 94 3.34 -9.77 1.17
C ILE A 94 4.09 -10.93 1.81
N GLY A 95 5.05 -10.67 2.70
CA GLY A 95 5.73 -11.68 3.52
C GLY A 95 4.90 -12.05 4.75
#